data_AF-A0A0F9LVL1-F1
#
_entry.id   AF-A0A0F9LVL1-F1
#
_cell.length_a   1.000
_cell.length_b   1.000
_cell.length_c   1.000
_cell.angle_alpha   90.00
_cell.angle_beta   90.00
_cell.angle_gamma   90.00
#
_symmetry.space_group_name_H-M   'P 1'
#
loop_
_entity.id
_entity.type
_entity.pdbx_description
1 polymer ?
#
loop_
_entity_poly.entity_id
_entity_poly.type
_entity_poly.pdbx_seq_one_letter_code
_entity_poly.pdbx_strand_id
1 'polypeptide(L)' 'PSIPEWFRSLRDQCQAAGVPYFFKQWGEWAPAPNRTGLCMERIGKKAAGRLLDGRTWDQFPEVRR' A
#
# COMPACT_ATOMS: atom_id res chain seq x y z
N PRO A 1 -0.39 -7.75 -12.24
CA PRO A 1 -0.11 -6.54 -11.43
C PRO A 1 -1.17 -6.39 -10.34
N SER A 2 -0.74 -6.29 -9.07
CA SER A 2 -1.66 -6.05 -7.96
C SER A 2 -2.32 -4.69 -8.15
N ILE A 3 -3.64 -4.69 -8.34
CA ILE A 3 -4.44 -3.47 -8.41
C ILE A 3 -4.40 -2.76 -7.04
N PRO A 4 -4.40 -1.41 -6.97
CA PRO A 4 -4.38 -0.66 -5.72
C PRO A 4 -5.45 -1.08 -4.71
N GLU A 5 -6.60 -1.53 -5.23
CA GLU A 5 -7.73 -2.03 -4.44
C GLU A 5 -7.36 -3.25 -3.59
N TRP A 6 -6.43 -4.09 -4.06
CA TRP A 6 -5.97 -5.24 -3.29
C TRP A 6 -5.22 -4.80 -2.02
N PHE A 7 -4.33 -3.80 -2.13
CA PHE A 7 -3.61 -3.26 -0.97
C PHE A 7 -4.55 -2.55 0.01
N ARG A 8 -5.56 -1.84 -0.49
CA ARG A 8 -6.62 -1.24 0.33
C ARG A 8 -7.45 -2.29 1.04
N SER A 9 -7.88 -3.34 0.33
CA SER A 9 -8.63 -4.45 0.92
C SER A 9 -7.84 -5.16 2.02
N LEU A 10 -6.55 -5.41 1.80
CA LEU A 10 -5.69 -6.01 2.83
C LEU A 10 -5.53 -5.10 4.05
N ARG A 11 -5.34 -3.79 3.83
CA ARG A 11 -5.29 -2.79 4.90
C ARG A 11 -6.58 -2.82 5.72
N ASP A 12 -7.73 -2.83 5.07
CA ASP A 12 -9.04 -2.77 5.74
C ASP A 12 -9.31 -4.07 6.53
N GLN A 13 -8.91 -5.24 5.97
CA GLN A 13 -8.92 -6.51 6.70
C GLN A 13 -8.02 -6.48 7.94
N CYS A 14 -6.81 -5.93 7.82
CA CYS A 14 -5.91 -5.80 8.96
C CYS A 14 -6.50 -4.90 10.05
N GLN A 15 -7.08 -3.76 9.68
CA GLN A 15 -7.75 -2.87 10.62
C GLN A 15 -8.95 -3.54 11.29
N ALA A 16 -9.77 -4.25 10.53
CA ALA A 16 -10.94 -4.97 11.07
C ALA A 16 -10.55 -6.07 12.06
N ALA A 17 -9.42 -6.73 11.83
CA ALA A 17 -8.89 -7.77 12.73
C ALA A 17 -8.03 -7.20 13.87
N GLY A 18 -7.81 -5.89 13.93
CA GLY A 18 -6.92 -5.26 14.91
C GLY A 18 -5.45 -5.68 14.77
N VAL A 19 -5.03 -6.12 13.58
CA VAL A 19 -3.65 -6.55 13.33
C VAL A 19 -2.84 -5.40 12.70
N PRO A 20 -1.56 -5.24 13.08
CA PRO A 20 -0.69 -4.23 12.49
C PRO A 20 -0.54 -4.41 10.98
N TYR A 21 -0.76 -3.32 10.24
CA TYR A 21 -0.56 -3.28 8.79
C TYR A 21 0.74 -2.53 8.42
N PHE A 22 1.61 -3.23 7.68
CA PHE A 22 2.85 -2.67 7.15
C PHE A 22 2.83 -2.64 5.62
N PHE A 23 2.97 -1.44 5.04
CA PHE A 23 3.11 -1.23 3.61
C PHE A 23 4.53 -0.75 3.26
N LYS A 24 5.33 -1.66 2.70
CA LYS A 24 6.73 -1.38 2.41
C LYS A 24 6.91 -0.46 1.21
N GLN A 25 6.37 -0.82 0.05
CA GLN A 25 6.46 -0.08 -1.22
C GLN A 25 5.63 -0.73 -2.32
N TRP A 26 5.37 0.01 -3.40
CA TRP A 26 4.69 -0.48 -4.59
C TRP A 26 5.58 -1.21 -5.64
N GLY A 27 6.84 -1.48 -5.30
CA GLY A 27 7.81 -2.01 -6.28
C GLY A 27 8.24 -0.93 -7.27
N GLU A 28 7.99 -1.13 -8.56
CA GLU A 28 8.27 -0.16 -9.65
C GLU A 28 7.01 0.52 -10.21
N TRP A 29 5.84 0.20 -9.67
CA TRP A 29 4.55 0.61 -10.20
C TRP A 29 3.84 1.52 -9.21
N ALA A 30 2.96 2.42 -9.64
CA ALA A 30 2.08 3.18 -8.74
C ALA A 30 0.73 3.44 -9.40
N PRO A 31 -0.33 3.78 -8.63
CA PRO A 31 -1.61 4.17 -9.19
C PRO A 31 -1.43 5.38 -10.12
N ALA A 32 -1.92 5.28 -11.35
CA ALA A 32 -1.89 6.41 -12.29
C ALA A 32 -2.79 7.53 -11.74
N PRO A 33 -2.29 8.74 -11.51
CA PRO A 33 -3.08 9.85 -10.94
C PRO A 33 -4.25 10.27 -11.85
N ASN A 34 -4.15 9.97 -13.14
CA ASN A 34 -5.07 10.43 -14.18
C ASN A 34 -6.08 9.35 -14.63
N ARG A 35 -6.06 8.17 -13.99
CA ARG A 35 -7.03 7.10 -14.21
C ARG A 35 -7.62 6.73 -12.84
N THR A 36 -8.75 6.03 -12.83
CA THR A 36 -9.62 5.73 -11.68
C THR A 36 -8.97 4.92 -10.53
N GLY A 37 -7.64 4.94 -10.36
CA GLY A 37 -6.89 4.03 -9.48
C GLY A 37 -6.79 2.61 -10.02
N LEU A 38 -7.61 2.24 -11.01
CA LEU A 38 -7.68 0.90 -11.59
C LEU A 38 -6.47 0.56 -12.49
N CYS A 39 -5.72 1.56 -12.95
CA CYS A 39 -4.53 1.37 -13.79
C CYS A 39 -3.25 1.69 -13.01
N MET A 40 -2.31 0.74 -13.03
CA MET A 40 -0.96 0.92 -12.50
C MET A 40 -0.02 1.37 -13.62
N GLU A 41 0.80 2.38 -13.37
CA GLU A 41 1.85 2.83 -14.28
C GLU A 41 3.23 2.51 -13.70
N ARG A 42 4.16 2.06 -14.55
CA ARG A 42 5.55 1.82 -14.15
C ARG A 42 6.27 3.15 -14.08
N ILE A 43 6.45 3.66 -12.88
CA ILE A 43 7.16 4.93 -12.62
C ILE A 43 8.56 4.72 -12.01
N GLY A 44 8.93 3.47 -11.74
CA GLY A 44 10.24 3.09 -11.19
C GLY A 44 10.30 3.19 -9.67
N LYS A 45 11.24 2.46 -9.06
CA LYS A 45 11.31 2.26 -7.60
C LYS A 45 11.38 3.55 -6.78
N LYS A 46 12.11 4.56 -7.26
CA LYS A 46 12.26 5.84 -6.56
C LYS A 46 10.96 6.65 -6.54
N ALA A 47 10.20 6.63 -7.63
CA ALA A 47 8.96 7.40 -7.75
C ALA A 47 7.75 6.66 -7.17
N ALA A 48 7.74 5.33 -7.24
CA ALA A 48 6.67 4.48 -6.72
C ALA A 48 6.48 4.62 -5.20
N GLY A 49 7.56 4.87 -4.46
CA GLY A 49 7.49 5.28 -3.06
C GLY A 49 6.78 4.30 -2.11
N ARG A 50 6.39 4.82 -0.94
CA ARG A 50 5.80 4.06 0.18
C ARG A 50 4.40 4.55 0.56
N LEU A 51 3.81 5.44 -0.24
CA LEU A 51 2.54 6.08 0.08
C LEU A 51 1.39 5.22 -0.43
N LEU A 52 0.54 4.75 0.46
CA LEU A 52 -0.76 4.18 0.13
C LEU A 52 -1.81 5.19 0.57
N ASP A 53 -2.57 5.72 -0.40
CA ASP A 53 -3.55 6.81 -0.21
C ASP A 53 -2.95 8.06 0.47
N GLY A 54 -1.74 8.47 0.04
CA GLY A 54 -1.06 9.67 0.55
C GLY A 54 -0.45 9.53 1.94
N ARG A 55 -0.47 8.33 2.54
CA ARG A 55 0.07 8.05 3.87
C ARG A 55 1.01 6.84 3.88
N THR A 56 1.98 6.82 4.79
CA THR A 56 2.78 5.61 5.07
C THR A 56 2.10 4.73 6.11
N TRP A 57 2.17 3.42 5.91
CA TRP A 57 1.61 2.44 6.83
C TRP A 57 2.76 1.63 7.43
N ASP A 58 3.21 2.04 8.62
CA ASP A 58 4.43 1.54 9.25
C ASP A 58 4.16 0.81 10.58
N GLN A 59 3.01 0.13 10.70
CA GLN A 59 2.63 -0.52 11.94
C GLN A 59 3.39 -1.85 12.11
N PHE A 60 3.84 -2.13 13.32
CA PHE A 60 4.53 -3.37 13.70
C PHE A 60 3.84 -4.01 14.89
N PRO A 61 3.88 -5.35 15.03
CA PRO A 61 3.40 -6.02 16.23
C PRO A 61 4.19 -5.59 17.45
N GLU A 62 3.49 -5.48 18.57
CA GLU A 62 4.14 -5.27 19.86
C GLU A 62 4.96 -6.51 20.22
N VAL A 63 6.23 -6.31 20.57
CA VAL A 63 7.08 -7.38 21.08
C VAL A 63 6.58 -7.72 22.49
N ARG A 64 5.93 -8.88 22.65
CA ARG A 64 5.64 -9.43 23.99
C ARG A 64 6.97 -9.76 24.66
N ARG A 65 7.33 -9.01 25.71
CA ARG A 65 8.45 -9.31 26.62
C ARG A 65 7.98 -10.18 27.78
#